data_AF-A0A4P9WU87-F1
#
_entry.id   AF-A0A4P9WU87-F1
#
_cell.length_a   1.000
_cell.length_b   1.000
_cell.length_c   1.000
_cell.angle_alpha   90.00
_cell.angle_beta   90.00
_cell.angle_gamma   90.00
#
_symmetry.space_group_name_H-M   'P 1'
#
loop_
_entity.id
_entity.type
_entity.pdbx_description
1 polymer ?
#
loop_
_entity_poly.entity_id
_entity_poly.type
_entity_poly.pdbx_seq_one_letter_code
_entity_poly.pdbx_strand_id
1 'polypeptide(L)'
;MHCAISGTVPQEPVVSKQSGRLYERRLIVKYLEDHDGREPSGEAVTADDFVALQAAAPLVVPRPANATSLPSLLTFFQSEWDALMLEMFQLKQQHEHTQHELATALYEADAAKRVIARLVMERDAARASLANIQLTLQ
;
A
#
# COMPACT_ATOMS: atom_id res chain seq x y z
N MET A 1 -15.19 -0.33 11.49
CA MET A 1 -14.35 -1.49 11.87
C MET A 1 -14.21 -2.36 10.64
N HIS A 2 -13.08 -2.26 9.94
CA HIS A 2 -12.84 -2.97 8.68
C HIS A 2 -11.66 -3.93 8.84
N CYS A 3 -11.71 -5.04 8.12
CA CYS A 3 -10.61 -5.98 8.00
C CYS A 3 -9.41 -5.28 7.35
N ALA A 4 -8.23 -5.41 7.94
CA ALA A 4 -7.01 -4.79 7.45
C ALA A 4 -6.49 -5.40 6.12
N ILE A 5 -7.03 -6.54 5.68
CA ILE A 5 -6.69 -7.17 4.39
C ILE A 5 -7.70 -6.78 3.32
N SER A 6 -8.99 -7.04 3.54
CA SER A 6 -10.03 -6.85 2.52
C SER A 6 -10.67 -5.46 2.51
N GLY A 7 -10.49 -4.66 3.56
CA GLY A 7 -11.21 -3.38 3.73
C GLY A 7 -12.73 -3.54 3.99
N THR A 8 -13.26 -4.76 3.97
CA THR A 8 -14.67 -5.05 4.24
C THR A 8 -14.92 -5.27 5.73
N VAL A 9 -16.18 -5.23 6.15
CA VAL A 9 -16.54 -5.57 7.53
C VAL A 9 -16.41 -7.10 7.68
N PRO A 10 -15.59 -7.60 8.63
CA PRO A 10 -15.41 -9.02 8.82
C PRO A 10 -16.68 -9.71 9.36
N GLN A 11 -16.93 -10.93 8.89
CA GLN A 11 -17.96 -11.83 9.40
C GLN A 11 -17.45 -12.60 10.63
N GLU A 12 -16.21 -13.11 10.57
CA GLU A 12 -15.51 -13.72 11.69
C GLU A 12 -14.34 -12.82 12.12
N PRO A 13 -14.61 -11.76 12.90
CA PRO A 13 -13.59 -10.80 13.32
C PRO A 13 -12.58 -11.45 14.29
N VAL A 14 -11.30 -11.36 13.95
CA VAL A 14 -10.19 -11.73 14.84
C VAL A 14 -9.22 -10.56 14.96
N VAL A 15 -8.66 -10.36 16.15
CA VAL A 15 -7.64 -9.34 16.39
C VAL A 15 -6.30 -10.00 16.72
N SER A 16 -5.24 -9.51 16.09
CA SER A 16 -3.87 -9.90 16.45
C SER A 16 -3.50 -9.30 17.81
N LYS A 17 -3.01 -10.11 18.76
CA LYS A 17 -2.50 -9.62 20.05
C LYS A 17 -1.27 -8.72 19.90
N GLN A 18 -0.50 -8.90 18.82
CA GLN A 18 0.76 -8.18 18.60
C GLN A 18 0.50 -6.80 17.98
N SER A 19 -0.06 -6.75 16.77
CA SER A 19 -0.34 -5.47 16.09
C SER A 19 -1.63 -4.78 16.49
N GLY A 20 -2.55 -5.47 17.19
CA GLY A 20 -3.85 -4.93 17.55
C GLY A 20 -4.78 -4.69 16.35
N ARG A 21 -4.46 -5.22 15.17
CA ARG A 21 -5.23 -5.05 13.94
C ARG A 21 -6.38 -6.05 13.83
N LEU A 22 -7.49 -5.60 13.24
CA LEU A 22 -8.68 -6.40 12.99
C LEU A 22 -8.58 -7.10 11.63
N TYR A 23 -8.85 -8.40 11.61
CA TYR A 23 -8.83 -9.25 10.44
C TYR A 23 -10.10 -10.10 10.33
N GLU A 24 -10.38 -10.57 9.12
CA GLU A 24 -11.28 -11.69 8.86
C GLU A 24 -10.50 -12.99 9.07
N ARG A 25 -11.00 -13.90 9.90
CA ARG A 25 -10.29 -15.15 10.26
C ARG A 25 -9.81 -15.94 9.04
N ARG A 26 -10.68 -16.10 8.03
CA ARG A 26 -10.37 -16.84 6.81
C ARG A 26 -9.21 -16.24 6.02
N LEU A 27 -9.15 -14.91 5.96
CA LEU A 27 -8.14 -14.20 5.17
C LEU A 27 -6.79 -14.21 5.87
N ILE A 28 -6.76 -14.01 7.19
CA ILE A 28 -5.50 -13.99 7.92
C ILE A 28 -4.85 -15.38 8.02
N VAL A 29 -5.64 -16.44 8.23
CA VAL A 29 -5.12 -17.81 8.24
C VAL A 29 -4.47 -18.14 6.90
N LYS A 30 -5.17 -17.86 5.79
CA LYS A 30 -4.62 -18.06 4.45
C LYS A 30 -3.36 -17.20 4.21
N TYR A 31 -3.37 -15.94 4.65
CA TYR A 31 -2.21 -15.07 4.51
C TYR A 31 -0.98 -15.61 5.24
N LEU A 32 -1.13 -16.14 6.45
CA LEU A 32 -0.04 -16.72 7.23
C LEU A 32 0.52 -17.99 6.58
N GLU A 33 -0.31 -18.81 5.94
CA GLU A 33 0.13 -19.97 5.15
C GLU A 33 0.99 -19.55 3.96
N ASP A 34 0.61 -18.45 3.29
CA ASP A 34 1.32 -17.95 2.11
C ASP A 34 2.59 -17.13 2.44
N HIS A 35 2.74 -16.63 3.69
CA HIS A 35 3.79 -15.68 4.10
C HIS A 35 4.61 -16.13 5.33
N ASP A 36 4.83 -17.44 5.48
CA ASP A 36 5.68 -18.04 6.54
C ASP A 36 5.32 -17.61 7.97
N GLY A 37 4.01 -17.51 8.27
CA GLY A 37 3.54 -17.13 9.61
C GLY A 37 3.84 -15.67 9.98
N ARG A 38 4.03 -14.79 8.99
CA ARG A 38 4.11 -13.35 9.21
C ARG A 38 2.79 -12.68 8.88
N GLU A 39 2.35 -11.80 9.76
CA GLU A 39 1.15 -11.00 9.50
C GLU A 39 1.48 -9.81 8.55
N PRO A 40 0.47 -9.15 7.95
CA PRO A 40 0.70 -8.03 7.02
C PRO A 40 1.42 -6.82 7.61
N SER A 41 1.59 -6.73 8.94
CA SER A 41 2.42 -5.70 9.59
C SER A 41 3.92 -5.99 9.48
N GLY A 42 4.31 -7.24 9.24
CA GLY A 42 5.69 -7.74 9.27
C GLY A 42 6.06 -8.53 10.54
N GLU A 43 5.19 -8.58 11.55
CA GLU A 43 5.43 -9.33 12.80
C GLU A 43 5.25 -10.85 12.61
N ALA A 44 6.00 -11.66 13.37
CA ALA A 44 5.90 -13.11 13.33
C ALA A 44 4.83 -13.58 14.33
N VAL A 45 3.79 -14.21 13.82
CA VAL A 45 2.56 -14.45 14.57
C VAL A 45 2.09 -15.89 14.34
N THR A 46 1.68 -16.55 15.41
CA THR A 46 1.09 -17.89 15.34
C THR A 46 -0.43 -17.82 15.36
N ALA A 47 -1.11 -18.87 14.93
CA ALA A 47 -2.57 -18.91 14.91
C ALA A 47 -3.20 -18.66 16.30
N ASP A 48 -2.50 -18.99 17.38
CA ASP A 48 -2.94 -18.82 18.77
C ASP A 48 -2.85 -17.37 19.28
N ASP A 49 -2.17 -16.51 18.53
CA ASP A 49 -2.04 -15.09 18.84
C ASP A 49 -3.26 -14.27 18.37
N PHE A 50 -4.22 -14.91 17.70
CA PHE A 50 -5.46 -14.27 17.26
C PHE A 50 -6.58 -14.50 18.26
N VAL A 51 -7.21 -13.41 18.70
CA VAL A 51 -8.37 -13.44 19.58
C VAL A 51 -9.63 -13.20 18.76
N ALA A 52 -10.55 -14.16 18.78
CA ALA A 52 -11.88 -13.99 18.18
C ALA A 52 -12.69 -12.94 18.96
N LEU A 53 -13.27 -11.99 18.25
CA LEU A 53 -14.20 -11.02 18.82
C LEU A 53 -15.64 -11.51 18.65
N GLN A 54 -16.43 -11.48 19.71
CA GLN A 54 -17.87 -11.68 19.62
C GLN A 54 -18.54 -10.37 19.20
N ALA A 55 -19.02 -10.33 17.96
CA ALA A 55 -19.84 -9.21 17.49
C ALA A 55 -21.17 -9.20 18.26
N ALA A 56 -21.55 -8.03 18.79
CA ALA A 56 -22.80 -7.86 19.54
C ALA A 56 -24.07 -8.18 18.72
N ALA A 57 -23.97 -8.13 17.39
CA ALA A 57 -24.97 -8.64 16.46
C ALA A 57 -24.28 -9.10 15.16
N PRO A 58 -24.74 -10.22 14.54
CA PRO A 58 -24.25 -10.62 13.23
C PRO A 58 -24.61 -9.53 12.22
N LEU A 59 -23.60 -8.97 11.56
CA LEU A 59 -23.79 -7.92 10.57
C LEU A 59 -24.32 -8.54 9.28
N VAL A 60 -25.65 -8.68 9.19
CA VAL A 60 -26.31 -9.21 8.00
C VAL A 60 -26.44 -8.10 6.97
N VAL A 61 -25.62 -8.15 5.92
CA VAL A 61 -25.84 -7.31 4.74
C VAL A 61 -27.17 -7.73 4.10
N PRO A 62 -28.14 -6.83 3.91
CA PRO A 62 -29.42 -7.18 3.32
C PRO A 62 -29.21 -7.74 1.92
N ARG A 63 -29.81 -8.90 1.65
CA ARG A 63 -29.72 -9.55 0.34
C ARG A 63 -30.27 -8.59 -0.73
N PRO A 64 -29.53 -8.30 -1.80
CA PRO A 64 -30.03 -7.43 -2.85
C PRO A 64 -31.23 -8.10 -3.55
N ALA A 65 -32.27 -7.32 -3.86
CA ALA A 65 -33.59 -7.82 -4.28
C ALA A 65 -33.55 -8.67 -5.57
N ASN A 66 -32.54 -8.45 -6.41
CA ASN A 66 -32.28 -9.17 -7.65
C ASN A 66 -31.55 -10.51 -7.45
N ALA A 67 -31.13 -10.89 -6.24
CA ALA A 67 -30.44 -12.17 -5.96
C ALA A 67 -31.40 -13.28 -5.50
N THR A 68 -32.51 -13.48 -6.22
CA THR A 68 -33.60 -14.39 -5.83
C THR A 68 -33.76 -15.62 -6.73
N SER A 69 -33.15 -15.63 -7.92
CA SER A 69 -33.17 -16.75 -8.86
C SER A 69 -31.76 -17.19 -9.28
N LEU A 70 -31.59 -18.46 -9.69
CA LEU A 70 -30.28 -18.96 -10.16
C LEU A 70 -29.74 -18.14 -11.35
N PRO A 71 -30.54 -17.80 -12.38
CA PRO A 71 -30.06 -16.96 -13.48
C PRO A 71 -29.57 -15.59 -12.99
N SER A 72 -30.31 -14.96 -12.08
CA SER A 72 -29.94 -13.65 -11.55
C SER A 72 -28.67 -13.67 -10.68
N LEU A 73 -28.41 -14.77 -9.97
CA LEU A 73 -27.15 -14.95 -9.22
C LEU A 73 -25.96 -15.12 -10.16
N LEU A 74 -26.11 -15.85 -11.27
CA LEU A 74 -25.05 -15.99 -12.26
C LEU A 74 -24.71 -14.66 -12.91
N THR A 75 -25.71 -13.86 -13.28
CA THR A 75 -25.49 -12.51 -13.82
C THR A 75 -24.82 -11.60 -12.79
N PHE A 76 -25.20 -11.70 -11.51
CA PHE A 76 -24.55 -10.94 -10.44
C PHE A 76 -23.08 -11.33 -10.26
N PHE A 77 -22.76 -12.63 -10.22
CA PHE A 77 -21.37 -13.07 -10.14
C PHE A 77 -20.55 -12.65 -11.36
N GLN A 78 -21.13 -12.71 -12.56
CA GLN A 78 -20.48 -12.20 -13.78
C GLN A 78 -20.13 -10.71 -13.64
N SER A 79 -21.06 -9.87 -13.17
CA SER A 79 -20.79 -8.44 -13.00
C SER A 79 -19.72 -8.16 -11.95
N GLU A 80 -19.68 -8.90 -10.84
CA GLU A 80 -18.64 -8.76 -9.82
C GLU A 80 -17.27 -9.21 -10.34
N TRP A 81 -17.22 -10.29 -11.12
CA TRP A 81 -15.99 -10.75 -11.77
C TRP A 81 -15.48 -9.74 -12.79
N ASP A 82 -16.36 -9.18 -13.63
CA ASP A 82 -15.99 -8.17 -14.62
C ASP A 82 -15.44 -6.91 -13.93
N ALA A 83 -16.07 -6.47 -12.84
CA ALA A 83 -15.59 -5.34 -12.04
C ALA A 83 -14.19 -5.60 -11.44
N LEU A 84 -13.97 -6.78 -10.83
CA LEU A 84 -12.68 -7.18 -10.28
C LEU A 84 -11.59 -7.23 -11.36
N MET A 85 -11.91 -7.78 -12.54
CA MET A 85 -10.96 -7.88 -13.64
C MET A 85 -10.56 -6.50 -14.17
N LEU A 86 -11.50 -5.57 -14.29
CA LEU A 86 -11.23 -4.18 -14.69
C LEU A 86 -10.42 -3.44 -13.63
N GLU A 87 -10.74 -3.60 -12.34
CA GLU A 87 -9.98 -3.00 -11.24
C GLU A 87 -8.54 -3.53 -11.21
N MET A 88 -8.36 -4.84 -11.30
CA MET A 88 -7.04 -5.47 -11.34
C MET A 88 -6.21 -4.98 -12.54
N PHE A 89 -6.84 -4.81 -13.71
CA PHE A 89 -6.17 -4.25 -14.89
C PHE A 89 -5.73 -2.80 -14.66
N GLN A 90 -6.63 -1.95 -14.14
CA GLN A 90 -6.32 -0.56 -13.81
C GLN A 90 -5.22 -0.44 -12.76
N LEU A 91 -5.28 -1.26 -11.71
CA LEU A 91 -4.27 -1.29 -10.65
C LEU A 91 -2.88 -1.66 -11.20
N LYS A 92 -2.80 -2.65 -12.09
CA LYS A 92 -1.54 -3.00 -12.77
C LYS A 92 -1.03 -1.87 -13.65
N GLN A 93 -1.91 -1.24 -14.41
CA GLN A 93 -1.54 -0.08 -15.25
C GLN A 93 -1.02 1.09 -14.41
N GLN A 94 -1.69 1.41 -13.29
CA GLN A 94 -1.24 2.44 -12.35
C GLN A 94 0.08 2.07 -11.69
N HIS A 95 0.29 0.79 -11.36
CA HIS A 95 1.54 0.31 -10.80
C HIS A 95 2.72 0.52 -11.77
N GLU A 96 2.58 0.12 -13.03
CA GLU A 96 3.61 0.34 -14.05
C GLU A 96 3.85 1.84 -14.31
N HIS A 97 2.78 2.64 -14.33
CA HIS A 97 2.88 4.09 -14.53
C HIS A 97 3.66 4.77 -13.40
N THR A 98 3.31 4.48 -12.15
CA THR A 98 3.99 5.05 -10.97
C THR A 98 5.46 4.61 -10.86
N GLN A 99 5.79 3.39 -11.30
CA GLN A 99 7.19 2.96 -11.41
C GLN A 99 7.96 3.78 -12.44
N HIS A 100 7.36 4.09 -13.58
CA HIS A 100 7.99 4.91 -14.62
C HIS A 100 8.18 6.37 -14.16
N GLU A 101 7.18 6.95 -13.51
CA GLU A 101 7.28 8.28 -12.90
C GLU A 101 8.39 8.33 -11.85
N LEU A 102 8.46 7.32 -10.96
CA LEU A 102 9.50 7.22 -9.94
C LEU A 102 10.89 7.15 -10.58
N ALA A 103 11.08 6.32 -11.61
CA ALA A 103 12.36 6.20 -12.31
C ALA A 103 12.79 7.55 -12.89
N THR A 104 11.87 8.26 -13.55
CA THR A 104 12.13 9.59 -14.15
C THR A 104 12.51 10.60 -13.07
N ALA A 105 11.77 10.66 -11.96
CA ALA A 105 12.06 11.55 -10.84
C ALA A 105 13.44 11.28 -10.21
N LEU A 106 13.86 10.01 -10.12
CA LEU A 106 15.19 9.66 -9.63
C LEU A 106 16.31 10.09 -10.58
N TYR A 107 16.12 9.98 -11.90
CA TYR A 107 17.06 10.50 -12.89
C TYR A 107 17.19 12.02 -12.82
N GLU A 108 16.08 12.74 -12.70
CA GLU A 108 16.07 14.19 -12.54
C GLU A 108 16.76 14.62 -11.23
N ALA A 109 16.51 13.89 -10.14
CA ALA A 109 17.16 14.15 -8.86
C ALA A 109 18.68 13.96 -8.92
N ASP A 110 19.18 12.94 -9.63
CA ASP A 110 20.62 12.76 -9.83
C ASP A 110 21.22 13.87 -10.69
N ALA A 111 20.56 14.24 -11.79
CA ALA A 111 20.98 15.36 -12.63
C ALA A 111 21.05 16.68 -11.83
N ALA A 112 20.04 16.98 -11.02
CA ALA A 112 20.01 18.14 -10.16
C ALA A 112 21.17 18.14 -9.14
N LYS A 113 21.47 16.99 -8.51
CA LYS A 113 22.61 16.85 -7.59
C LYS A 113 23.95 17.16 -8.27
N ARG A 114 24.15 16.74 -9.53
CA ARG A 114 25.37 17.06 -10.31
C ARG A 114 25.49 18.56 -10.61
N VAL A 115 24.37 19.20 -10.93
CA VAL A 115 24.33 20.67 -11.15
C VAL A 115 24.66 21.40 -9.85
N ILE A 116 24.06 21.01 -8.73
CA ILE A 116 24.36 21.60 -7.41
C ILE A 116 25.84 21.44 -7.07
N ALA A 117 26.42 20.25 -7.26
CA ALA A 117 27.84 20.02 -7.00
C ALA A 117 28.74 20.95 -7.83
N ARG A 118 28.43 21.12 -9.12
CA ARG A 118 29.17 22.06 -10.00
C ARG A 118 29.04 23.50 -9.52
N LEU A 119 27.81 23.96 -9.22
CA LEU A 119 27.56 25.32 -8.73
C LEU A 119 28.24 25.59 -7.39
N VAL A 120 28.33 24.59 -6.51
CA VAL A 120 29.07 24.68 -5.24
C VAL A 120 30.56 24.93 -5.51
N MET A 121 31.16 24.17 -6.42
CA MET A 121 32.57 24.36 -6.79
C MET A 121 32.82 25.75 -7.43
N GLU A 122 31.96 26.18 -8.35
CA GLU A 122 32.07 27.50 -9.00
C GLU A 122 31.91 28.64 -7.99
N ARG A 123 30.94 28.52 -7.08
CA ARG A 123 30.74 29.48 -5.99
C ARG A 123 31.98 29.58 -5.09
N ASP A 124 32.55 28.45 -4.70
CA ASP A 124 33.69 28.41 -3.79
C ASP A 124 34.94 28.98 -4.46
N ALA A 125 35.15 28.70 -5.74
CA ALA A 125 36.22 29.31 -6.55
C ALA A 125 36.06 30.85 -6.67
N ALA A 126 34.84 31.33 -6.92
CA ALA A 126 34.55 32.77 -7.01
C ALA A 126 34.74 33.50 -5.66
N ARG A 127 34.40 32.86 -4.55
CA ARG A 127 34.64 33.41 -3.20
C ARG A 127 36.13 33.47 -2.88
N ALA A 128 36.89 32.44 -3.23
CA ALA A 128 38.33 32.42 -3.04
C ALA A 128 39.04 33.51 -3.87
N SER A 129 38.65 33.71 -5.12
CA SER A 129 39.23 34.78 -5.95
C SER A 129 38.92 36.18 -5.40
N LEU A 130 37.70 36.40 -4.92
CA LEU A 130 37.31 37.66 -4.29
C LEU A 130 38.14 37.93 -3.02
N ALA A 131 38.29 36.93 -2.15
CA ALA A 131 39.12 37.03 -0.94
C ALA A 131 40.58 37.38 -1.28
N ASN A 132 41.15 36.75 -2.32
CA ASN A 132 42.51 37.05 -2.79
C ASN A 132 42.67 38.49 -3.31
N ILE A 133 41.65 39.03 -4.01
CA ILE A 133 41.64 40.42 -4.49
C ILE A 133 41.55 41.39 -3.32
N GLN A 134 40.74 41.09 -2.30
CA GLN A 134 40.66 41.92 -1.09
C GLN A 134 41.98 41.97 -0.33
N LEU A 135 42.69 40.85 -0.25
CA LEU A 135 44.01 40.78 0.40
C LEU A 135 45.10 41.54 -0.38
N THR A 136 45.01 41.62 -1.71
CA THR A 136 45.97 42.38 -2.52
C THR A 136 45.70 43.88 -2.55
N LEU A 137 44.53 44.33 -2.11
CA LEU A 137 44.14 45.74 -2.01
C LEU A 137 44.38 46.37 -0.63
N GLN A 138 44.77 45.58 0.37
CA GLN A 138 45.23 46.05 1.69
C GLN A 138 46.76 46.14 1.75
#